data_AF-A0A914DE79-F1
#
_entry.id   AF-A0A914DE79-F1
#
_cell.length_a   1.000
_cell.length_b   1.000
_cell.length_c   1.000
_cell.angle_alpha   90.00
_cell.angle_beta   90.00
_cell.angle_gamma   90.00
#
_symmetry.space_group_name_H-M   'P 1'
#
loop_
_entity.id
_entity.type
_entity.pdbx_description
1 polymer ?
#
loop_
_entity_poly.entity_id
_entity_poly.type
_entity_poly.pdbx_seq_one_letter_code
_entity_poly.pdbx_strand_id
1 'polypeptide(L)' 'MNKIMPDFDFGAVTCWYEKMFNRTYLEVPTAEKLDKTYYLSLPYVRFHHEKLKNNGTVDVGKFNCTIGQI' A
#
# COMPACT_ATOMS: atom_id res chain seq x y z
N MET A 1 6.47 -1.96 -4.79
CA MET A 1 7.53 -2.43 -5.70
C MET A 1 7.73 -1.34 -6.74
N ASN A 2 8.86 -0.64 -6.71
CA ASN A 2 9.18 0.38 -7.70
C ASN A 2 10.58 0.01 -8.20
N LYS A 3 10.74 -0.23 -9.51
CA LYS A 3 11.88 -0.91 -10.19
C LYS A 3 11.77 -2.43 -10.38
N ILE A 4 10.64 -2.92 -10.91
CA ILE A 4 10.61 -4.26 -11.54
C ILE A 4 11.07 -4.08 -12.98
N MET A 5 12.22 -4.64 -13.36
CA MET A 5 12.79 -4.50 -14.71
C MET A 5 13.11 -5.90 -15.25
N PRO A 6 12.29 -6.43 -16.17
CA PRO A 6 12.52 -7.73 -16.80
C PRO A 6 13.91 -7.85 -17.46
N ASP A 7 14.40 -6.77 -18.06
CA ASP A 7 15.71 -6.72 -18.71
C ASP A 7 16.89 -6.82 -17.74
N PHE A 8 16.68 -6.46 -16.47
CA PHE A 8 17.71 -6.53 -15.44
C PHE A 8 17.69 -7.88 -14.72
N ASP A 9 16.51 -8.34 -14.32
CA ASP A 9 16.34 -9.64 -13.66
C ASP A 9 14.94 -10.21 -13.92
N PHE A 10 14.80 -10.88 -15.07
CA PHE A 10 13.57 -11.56 -15.47
C PHE A 10 13.15 -12.67 -14.49
N GLY A 11 14.12 -13.34 -13.88
CA GLY A 11 13.88 -14.44 -12.95
C GLY A 11 13.17 -13.97 -11.68
N ALA A 12 13.65 -12.87 -11.10
CA ALA A 12 13.00 -12.25 -9.95
C ALA A 12 11.58 -11.76 -10.27
N VAL A 13 11.36 -11.18 -11.47
CA VAL A 13 10.01 -10.77 -11.91
C VAL A 13 9.07 -11.97 -11.98
N THR A 14 9.49 -13.02 -12.66
CA THR A 14 8.67 -14.22 -12.88
C THR A 14 8.37 -14.95 -11.56
N CYS A 15 9.36 -15.08 -10.67
CA CYS A 15 9.16 -15.68 -9.35
C CYS A 15 8.15 -14.89 -8.51
N TRP A 16 8.26 -13.56 -8.48
CA TRP A 16 7.29 -12.72 -7.79
C TRP A 16 5.90 -12.80 -8.41
N TYR A 17 5.81 -12.89 -9.74
CA TYR A 17 4.55 -13.06 -10.44
C TYR A 17 3.85 -14.37 -10.05
N GLU A 18 4.55 -15.50 -10.10
CA GLU A 18 4.01 -16.81 -9.69
C GLU A 18 3.55 -16.81 -8.24
N LYS A 19 4.36 -16.23 -7.34
CA LYS A 19 4.02 -16.12 -5.92
C LYS A 19 2.75 -15.30 -5.70
N MET A 20 2.61 -14.17 -6.39
CA MET A 20 1.41 -13.33 -6.29
C MET A 20 0.18 -14.02 -6.90
N PHE A 21 0.36 -14.74 -8.01
CA PHE A 21 -0.71 -15.51 -8.64
C PHE A 21 -1.24 -16.60 -7.70
N ASN A 22 -0.36 -17.42 -7.12
CA ASN A 22 -0.75 -18.46 -6.17
C ASN A 22 -1.47 -17.85 -4.96
N ARG A 23 -0.93 -16.78 -4.39
CA ARG A 23 -1.56 -16.08 -3.27
C ARG A 23 -2.96 -15.55 -3.59
N THR A 24 -3.17 -15.08 -4.83
CA THR A 24 -4.41 -14.40 -5.26
C THR A 24 -5.49 -15.37 -5.74
N TYR A 25 -5.13 -16.55 -6.24
CA TYR A 25 -6.10 -17.47 -6.86
C TYR A 25 -6.17 -18.83 -6.19
N LEU A 26 -5.08 -19.31 -5.60
CA LEU A 26 -5.01 -20.65 -5.00
C LEU A 26 -5.10 -20.60 -3.48
N GLU A 27 -4.54 -19.57 -2.85
CA GLU A 27 -4.44 -19.45 -1.39
C GLU A 27 -5.50 -18.51 -0.78
N VAL A 28 -6.43 -17.96 -1.56
CA VAL A 28 -7.46 -17.00 -1.07
C VAL A 28 -8.17 -17.40 0.21
N PRO A 29 -8.57 -18.69 0.41
CA PRO A 29 -9.26 -19.10 1.63
C PRO A 29 -8.38 -19.06 2.88
N THR A 30 -7.05 -19.23 2.73
CA THR A 30 -6.08 -19.42 3.82
C THR A 30 -5.10 -18.26 3.97
N ALA A 31 -4.97 -17.41 2.96
CA ALA A 31 -4.04 -16.29 2.96
C ALA A 31 -4.49 -15.22 3.96
N GLU A 32 -3.55 -14.78 4.79
CA GLU A 32 -3.77 -13.68 5.72
C GLU A 32 -4.11 -12.41 4.93
N LYS A 33 -5.28 -11.85 5.26
CA LYS A 33 -5.78 -10.61 4.66
C LYS A 33 -4.99 -9.44 5.20
N LEU A 34 -4.69 -8.50 4.31
CA LEU A 34 -4.05 -7.25 4.69
C LEU A 34 -4.95 -6.47 5.65
N ASP A 35 -4.43 -6.06 6.80
CA ASP A 35 -5.15 -5.18 7.72
C ASP A 35 -5.29 -3.78 7.14
N LYS A 36 -6.43 -3.52 6.52
CA LYS A 36 -6.74 -2.22 5.93
C LYS A 36 -6.71 -1.09 6.96
N THR A 37 -7.08 -1.36 8.22
CA THR A 37 -7.17 -0.32 9.25
C THR A 37 -5.81 0.25 9.56
N TYR A 38 -4.81 -0.61 9.73
CA TYR A 38 -3.41 -0.22 9.87
C TYR A 38 -2.95 0.68 8.72
N TYR A 39 -3.09 0.23 7.46
CA TYR A 39 -2.57 1.00 6.32
C TYR A 39 -3.33 2.32 6.09
N LEU A 40 -4.63 2.36 6.40
CA LEU A 40 -5.43 3.59 6.31
C LEU A 40 -5.09 4.60 7.43
N SER A 41 -4.58 4.12 8.56
CA SER A 41 -4.16 4.98 9.69
C SER A 41 -2.87 5.74 9.42
N LEU A 42 -2.10 5.33 8.40
CA LEU A 42 -0.78 5.90 8.13
C LEU A 42 -0.88 7.39 7.79
N PRO A 43 -0.05 8.25 8.42
CA PRO A 43 -0.16 9.71 8.29
C PRO A 43 -0.11 10.21 6.85
N TYR A 44 0.75 9.62 6.02
CA TYR A 44 0.88 10.01 4.61
C TYR A 44 -0.35 9.62 3.77
N VAL A 45 -1.02 8.52 4.10
CA VAL A 45 -2.28 8.11 3.46
C VAL A 45 -3.40 9.06 3.84
N ARG A 46 -3.51 9.39 5.13
CA ARG A 46 -4.48 10.36 5.65
C ARG A 46 -4.27 11.74 5.03
N PHE A 47 -3.03 12.20 4.97
CA PHE A 47 -2.68 13.48 4.37
C PHE A 47 -3.06 13.53 2.89
N HIS A 48 -2.77 12.46 2.13
CA HIS A 48 -3.13 12.38 0.73
C HIS A 48 -4.66 12.39 0.53
N HIS A 49 -5.41 11.64 1.35
CA HIS A 49 -6.87 11.66 1.31
C HIS A 49 -7.46 13.03 1.65
N GLU A 50 -6.96 13.71 2.67
CA GLU A 50 -7.40 15.06 3.01
C GLU A 50 -7.08 16.06 1.90
N LYS A 51 -5.91 15.94 1.28
CA LYS A 51 -5.53 16.75 0.12
C LYS A 51 -6.48 16.54 -1.06
N LEU A 52 -6.84 15.30 -1.36
CA LEU A 52 -7.80 14.98 -2.42
C LEU A 52 -9.20 15.55 -2.12
N LYS A 53 -9.66 15.48 -0.87
CA LYS A 53 -10.96 16.04 -0.46
C LYS A 53 -11.01 17.56 -0.57
N ASN A 54 -9.90 18.23 -0.28
CA ASN A 54 -9.83 19.69 -0.21
C ASN A 54 -9.26 20.32 -1.49
N ASN A 55 -9.42 19.67 -2.66
CA ASN A 55 -8.92 20.14 -3.96
C ASN A 55 -7.44 20.58 -3.96
N GLY A 56 -6.58 19.86 -3.22
CA GLY A 56 -5.14 20.12 -3.17
C GLY A 56 -4.67 20.93 -1.96
N THR A 57 -5.56 21.43 -1.10
CA THR A 57 -5.20 22.27 0.06
C THR A 57 -5.27 21.49 1.38
N VAL A 58 -4.17 21.47 2.14
CA VAL A 58 -4.15 20.89 3.50
C VAL A 58 -3.39 21.85 4.40
N ASP A 59 -3.96 22.15 5.56
CA ASP A 59 -3.29 22.95 6.59
C ASP A 59 -2.26 22.07 7.30
N VAL A 60 -1.01 22.17 6.84
CA VAL A 60 0.12 21.39 7.37
C VAL A 60 0.35 21.67 8.86
N GLY A 61 0.01 22.88 9.34
CA GLY A 61 0.19 23.25 10.75
C GLY A 61 -0.82 22.60 11.69
N LYS A 62 -1.96 22.16 11.17
CA LYS A 62 -3.01 21.47 11.94
C LYS A 62 -3.05 19.96 11.70
N PHE A 63 -2.30 19.47 10.70
CA PHE A 63 -2.32 18.06 10.36
C PHE A 63 -1.53 17.25 11.40
N ASN A 64 -2.18 16.27 12.01
CA ASN A 64 -1.53 15.39 12.97
C ASN A 64 -0.77 14.26 12.25
N CYS A 65 0.55 14.31 12.34
CA CYS A 65 1.48 13.33 11.77
C CYS A 65 1.64 12.06 12.61
N THR A 66 0.99 11.92 13.77
CA THR A 66 1.04 10.68 14.54
C THR A 66 0.10 9.64 13.97
N ILE A 67 0.54 8.38 14.02
CA ILE A 67 -0.32 7.21 13.78
C ILE A 67 -1.39 7.26 14.86
N GLY A 68 -2.67 7.20 14.47
CA GLY A 68 -3.77 7.22 15.43
C GLY A 68 -3.58 6.10 16.44
N GLN A 69 -3.39 6.45 17.71
CA GLN A 69 -3.53 5.50 18.80
C GLN A 69 -4.99 5.02 18.78
N ILE A 70 -5.17 3.73 18.55
CA ILE A 70 -6.42 3.03 18.87
C ILE A 70 -6.53 2.96 20.39
#